data_AF-A0A6P1KY55-F1
#
_entry.id   AF-A0A6P1KY55-F1
#
_cell.length_a   1.000
_cell.length_b   1.000
_cell.length_c   1.000
_cell.angle_alpha   90.00
_cell.angle_beta   90.00
_cell.angle_gamma   90.00
#
_symmetry.space_group_name_H-M   'P 1'
#
loop_
_entity.id
_entity.type
_entity.pdbx_description
1 polymer ?
#
loop_
_entity_poly.entity_id
_entity_poly.type
_entity_poly.pdbx_seq_one_letter_code
_entity_poly.pdbx_strand_id
1 'polypeptide(L)'
;MEKTEQEYAKIYSSKKFLPFGSGSPRTQFRQRERVGLTKKTIKYSVNETFFDIWSDDLAWVLGLIWTDGHLNKNTVSITSKDKNLLEKVNSITGNERPLRIRVTGRAWDLSICNRQVVKRLREIGLISGVEGKTRNIEFPNMPFVFKSSFVRGLIDGDGCITRRVQGKNVKGLFVYICGASNIFKGLVSWLREQNINHSLYFETDEMWRVCIFIPI
;
A
#
# COMPACT_ATOMS: atom_id res chain seq x y z
N MET A 1 28.09 -5.28 -25.97
CA MET A 1 29.45 -4.73 -25.79
C MET A 1 29.35 -3.56 -24.83
N GLU A 2 29.94 -3.68 -23.64
CA GLU A 2 30.16 -2.53 -22.74
C GLU A 2 31.08 -1.53 -23.45
N LYS A 3 30.67 -0.26 -23.51
CA LYS A 3 31.53 0.82 -24.00
C LYS A 3 32.62 1.10 -22.96
N THR A 4 33.82 1.45 -23.41
CA THR A 4 34.95 1.69 -22.49
C THR A 4 34.80 3.05 -21.78
N GLU A 5 35.39 3.24 -20.60
CA GLU A 5 35.31 4.53 -19.85
C GLU A 5 35.77 5.73 -20.70
N GLN A 6 36.70 5.50 -21.63
CA GLN A 6 37.21 6.51 -22.58
C GLN A 6 36.14 6.98 -23.58
N GLU A 7 35.23 6.10 -24.00
CA GLU A 7 34.13 6.46 -24.91
C GLU A 7 33.08 7.33 -24.20
N TYR A 8 32.81 7.06 -22.92
CA TYR A 8 31.89 7.86 -22.12
C TYR A 8 32.44 9.24 -21.75
N ALA A 9 33.75 9.35 -21.50
CA ALA A 9 34.41 10.64 -21.26
C ALA A 9 34.23 11.62 -22.44
N LYS A 10 34.31 11.12 -23.69
CA LYS A 10 34.06 11.91 -24.90
C LYS A 10 32.61 12.42 -25.01
N ILE A 11 31.62 11.60 -24.62
CA ILE A 11 30.19 11.98 -24.62
C ILE A 11 29.92 13.12 -23.61
N TYR A 12 30.63 13.14 -22.49
CA TYR A 12 30.45 14.16 -21.45
C TYR A 12 31.19 15.46 -21.75
N SER A 13 32.33 15.42 -22.43
CA SER A 13 33.05 16.65 -22.82
C SER A 13 32.32 17.43 -23.92
N SER A 14 31.44 16.80 -24.70
CA SER A 14 30.72 17.42 -25.81
C SER A 14 29.39 18.10 -25.41
N LYS A 15 28.93 17.89 -24.18
CA LYS A 15 27.73 18.52 -23.61
C LYS A 15 28.18 19.45 -22.48
N LYS A 16 27.41 20.49 -22.13
CA LYS A 16 27.69 21.38 -20.96
C LYS A 16 27.54 20.65 -19.61
N PHE A 17 28.16 19.49 -19.46
CA PHE A 17 28.15 18.67 -18.26
C PHE A 17 29.52 18.71 -17.61
N LEU A 18 29.53 18.51 -16.29
CA LEU A 18 30.76 18.25 -15.55
C LEU A 18 31.47 17.01 -16.12
N PRO A 19 32.82 16.98 -16.12
CA PRO A 19 33.60 15.82 -16.57
C PRO A 19 33.15 14.53 -15.87
N PHE A 20 33.14 13.42 -16.60
CA PHE A 20 32.82 12.11 -16.01
C PHE A 20 33.81 11.78 -14.88
N GLY A 21 33.30 11.38 -13.70
CA GLY A 21 34.10 11.15 -12.49
C GLY A 21 34.34 12.39 -11.64
N SER A 22 33.89 13.58 -12.05
CA SER A 22 34.02 14.80 -11.24
C SER A 22 32.82 15.10 -10.33
N GLY A 23 33.06 15.85 -9.26
CA GLY A 23 32.04 16.23 -8.28
C GLY A 23 31.91 15.25 -7.12
N SER A 24 30.90 15.44 -6.28
CA SER A 24 30.66 14.59 -5.09
C SER A 24 30.37 13.12 -5.46
N PRO A 25 30.52 12.17 -4.54
CA PRO A 25 30.19 10.76 -4.78
C PRO A 25 28.79 10.55 -5.36
N ARG A 26 27.81 11.36 -4.94
CA ARG A 26 26.44 11.33 -5.47
C ARG A 26 26.35 11.83 -6.92
N THR A 27 27.13 12.85 -7.26
CA THR A 27 27.22 13.37 -8.64
C THR A 27 27.85 12.34 -9.56
N GLN A 28 28.95 11.72 -9.13
CA GLN A 28 29.62 10.65 -9.87
C GLN A 28 28.71 9.42 -10.06
N PHE A 29 27.96 9.01 -9.03
CA PHE A 29 26.97 7.94 -9.14
C PHE A 29 25.91 8.23 -10.21
N ARG A 30 25.34 9.45 -10.20
CA ARG A 30 24.35 9.87 -11.23
C ARG A 30 24.94 9.91 -12.63
N GLN A 31 26.21 10.30 -12.77
CA GLN A 31 26.90 10.24 -14.05
C GLN A 31 26.97 8.79 -14.54
N ARG A 32 27.37 7.84 -13.67
CA ARG A 32 27.39 6.40 -13.96
C ARG A 32 26.00 5.84 -14.29
N GLU A 33 24.94 6.26 -13.60
CA GLU A 33 23.55 5.85 -13.90
C GLU A 33 23.13 6.24 -15.31
N ARG A 34 23.44 7.48 -15.75
CA ARG A 34 23.05 7.99 -17.06
C ARG A 34 23.71 7.26 -18.23
N VAL A 35 24.90 6.70 -18.00
CA VAL A 35 25.65 5.96 -19.02
C VAL A 35 25.46 4.45 -18.93
N GLY A 36 24.62 3.97 -18.00
CA GLY A 36 24.36 2.56 -17.80
C GLY A 36 25.49 1.79 -17.11
N LEU A 37 26.46 2.48 -16.50
CA LEU A 37 27.60 1.88 -15.77
C LEU A 37 27.25 1.54 -14.31
N THR A 38 26.02 1.78 -13.88
CA THR A 38 25.50 1.26 -12.61
C THR A 38 24.66 0.02 -12.87
N LYS A 39 25.10 -1.13 -12.35
CA LYS A 39 24.24 -2.30 -12.27
C LYS A 39 23.16 -2.01 -11.22
N LYS A 40 21.88 -2.11 -11.60
CA LYS A 40 20.76 -1.95 -10.67
C LYS A 40 20.76 -3.17 -9.74
N THR A 41 21.36 -3.06 -8.56
CA THR A 41 21.37 -4.14 -7.57
C THR A 41 20.02 -4.14 -6.84
N ILE A 42 19.14 -5.08 -7.20
CA ILE A 42 17.93 -5.33 -6.42
C ILE A 42 18.35 -6.10 -5.17
N LYS A 43 18.22 -5.48 -3.99
CA LYS A 43 18.59 -6.13 -2.72
C LYS A 43 17.53 -7.12 -2.24
N TYR A 44 16.25 -6.81 -2.49
CA TYR A 44 15.11 -7.64 -2.13
C TYR A 44 14.16 -7.69 -3.32
N SER A 45 13.74 -8.89 -3.71
CA SER A 45 12.77 -9.05 -4.78
C SER A 45 11.33 -9.02 -4.27
N VAL A 46 10.40 -8.84 -5.20
CA VAL A 46 8.95 -8.89 -5.00
C VAL A 46 8.34 -9.47 -6.26
N ASN A 47 7.20 -10.16 -6.17
CA ASN A 47 6.44 -10.56 -7.34
C ASN A 47 5.88 -9.30 -8.04
N GLU A 48 6.57 -8.82 -9.07
CA GLU A 48 6.20 -7.57 -9.75
C GLU A 48 4.81 -7.64 -10.40
N THR A 49 4.37 -8.84 -10.80
CA THR A 49 3.08 -9.05 -11.46
C THR A 49 1.92 -9.28 -10.50
N PHE A 50 2.18 -9.33 -9.18
CA PHE A 50 1.12 -9.53 -8.17
C PHE A 50 0.01 -8.46 -8.25
N PHE A 51 0.35 -7.23 -8.63
CA PHE A 51 -0.58 -6.11 -8.70
C PHE A 51 -1.21 -5.93 -10.09
N ASP A 52 -0.94 -6.82 -11.04
CA ASP A 52 -1.39 -6.67 -12.43
C ASP A 52 -2.79 -7.25 -12.66
N ILE A 53 -3.07 -8.42 -12.07
CA ILE A 53 -4.31 -9.17 -12.27
C ILE A 53 -5.09 -9.21 -10.95
N TRP A 54 -6.40 -8.94 -11.03
CA TRP A 54 -7.27 -9.03 -9.87
C TRP A 54 -7.40 -10.45 -9.34
N SER A 55 -7.22 -10.58 -8.03
CA SER A 55 -7.42 -11.79 -7.23
C SER A 55 -7.94 -11.40 -5.85
N ASP A 56 -8.46 -12.37 -5.11
CA ASP A 56 -8.87 -12.15 -3.72
C ASP A 56 -7.70 -11.68 -2.84
N ASP A 57 -6.51 -12.24 -3.05
CA ASP A 57 -5.29 -11.84 -2.32
C ASP A 57 -4.89 -10.40 -2.65
N LEU A 58 -4.91 -10.01 -3.93
CA LEU A 58 -4.63 -8.62 -4.32
C LEU A 58 -5.65 -7.68 -3.67
N ALA A 59 -6.94 -7.97 -3.76
CA ALA A 59 -7.98 -7.13 -3.19
C ALA A 59 -7.84 -7.00 -1.68
N TRP A 60 -7.57 -8.09 -0.97
CA TRP A 60 -7.30 -8.08 0.47
C TRP A 60 -6.06 -7.23 0.83
N VAL A 61 -4.95 -7.39 0.11
CA VAL A 61 -3.74 -6.54 0.28
C VAL A 61 -4.05 -5.07 0.02
N LEU A 62 -4.84 -4.76 -1.01
CA LEU A 62 -5.25 -3.39 -1.29
C LEU A 62 -6.08 -2.81 -0.15
N GLY A 63 -6.96 -3.59 0.49
CA GLY A 63 -7.70 -3.14 1.68
C GLY A 63 -6.76 -2.68 2.80
N LEU A 64 -5.76 -3.52 3.14
CA LEU A 64 -4.73 -3.17 4.13
C LEU A 64 -3.89 -1.95 3.71
N ILE A 65 -3.55 -1.86 2.42
CA ILE A 65 -2.83 -0.69 1.89
C ILE A 65 -3.73 0.55 1.94
N TRP A 66 -5.04 0.44 1.82
CA TRP A 66 -5.99 1.56 1.87
C TRP A 66 -6.17 2.10 3.29
N THR A 67 -6.04 1.27 4.31
CA THR A 67 -6.03 1.69 5.72
C THR A 67 -4.62 2.12 6.14
N ASP A 68 -3.76 1.16 6.48
CA ASP A 68 -2.47 1.34 7.17
C ASP A 68 -1.29 1.56 6.20
N GLY A 69 -1.58 1.54 4.91
CA GLY A 69 -0.59 1.78 3.87
C GLY A 69 -0.14 3.24 3.79
N HIS A 70 1.15 3.43 3.55
CA HIS A 70 1.76 4.69 3.18
C HIS A 70 2.50 4.52 1.85
N LEU A 71 2.19 5.39 0.88
CA LEU A 71 2.81 5.38 -0.44
C LEU A 71 3.72 6.58 -0.60
N ASN A 72 4.97 6.34 -0.96
CA ASN A 72 5.92 7.38 -1.35
C ASN A 72 6.35 7.21 -2.82
N LYS A 73 7.36 7.97 -3.27
CA LYS A 73 7.79 7.96 -4.68
C LYS A 73 8.12 6.57 -5.23
N ASN A 74 8.77 5.70 -4.43
CA ASN A 74 9.30 4.41 -4.90
C ASN A 74 8.97 3.23 -3.96
N THR A 75 8.24 3.48 -2.88
CA THR A 75 7.96 2.49 -1.85
C THR A 75 6.51 2.59 -1.41
N VAL A 76 5.87 1.43 -1.25
CA VAL A 76 4.66 1.27 -0.44
C VAL A 76 5.04 0.57 0.86
N SER A 77 4.50 1.01 1.97
CA SER A 77 4.74 0.41 3.29
C SER A 77 3.44 0.24 4.06
N ILE A 78 3.32 -0.82 4.84
CA ILE A 78 2.21 -1.07 5.76
C ILE A 78 2.79 -1.12 7.16
N THR A 79 2.18 -0.39 8.10
CA THR A 79 2.57 -0.42 9.52
C THR A 79 1.50 -1.13 10.32
N SER A 80 1.84 -2.17 11.07
CA SER A 80 0.88 -2.84 11.95
C SER A 80 1.52 -3.36 13.24
N LYS A 81 0.70 -3.49 14.30
CA LYS A 81 1.07 -4.20 15.53
C LYS A 81 1.01 -5.71 15.35
N ASP A 82 0.19 -6.18 14.41
CA ASP A 82 0.09 -7.59 14.07
C ASP A 82 1.20 -7.98 13.10
N LYS A 83 2.21 -8.68 13.62
CA LYS A 83 3.34 -9.17 12.84
C LYS A 83 2.90 -10.26 11.84
N ASN A 84 2.00 -11.15 12.24
CA ASN A 84 1.55 -12.28 11.42
C ASN A 84 0.78 -11.78 10.19
N LEU A 85 0.00 -10.71 10.36
CA LEU A 85 -0.67 -10.02 9.26
C LEU A 85 0.34 -9.56 8.20
N LEU A 86 1.42 -8.90 8.61
CA LEU A 86 2.46 -8.42 7.70
C LEU A 86 3.28 -9.56 7.08
N GLU A 87 3.58 -10.62 7.83
CA GLU A 87 4.25 -11.81 7.30
C GLU A 87 3.42 -12.50 6.21
N LYS A 88 2.09 -12.56 6.40
CA LYS A 88 1.16 -13.04 5.38
C LYS A 88 1.22 -12.16 4.11
N VAL A 89 1.22 -10.83 4.26
CA VAL A 89 1.39 -9.92 3.11
C VAL A 89 2.72 -10.17 2.39
N ASN A 90 3.83 -10.33 3.12
CA ASN A 90 5.13 -10.65 2.52
C ASN A 90 5.06 -11.95 1.70
N SER A 91 4.47 -13.00 2.26
CA SER A 91 4.33 -14.31 1.62
C SER A 91 3.55 -14.22 0.30
N ILE A 92 2.34 -13.66 0.31
CA ILE A 92 1.49 -13.61 -0.88
C ILE A 92 2.00 -12.65 -1.95
N THR A 93 2.69 -11.56 -1.56
CA THR A 93 3.30 -10.62 -2.51
C THR A 93 4.66 -11.09 -3.03
N GLY A 94 5.19 -12.20 -2.50
CA GLY A 94 6.56 -12.66 -2.77
C GLY A 94 7.62 -11.63 -2.38
N ASN A 95 7.34 -10.76 -1.41
CA ASN A 95 8.28 -9.74 -0.96
C ASN A 95 9.30 -10.34 0.02
N GLU A 96 10.56 -10.36 -0.38
CA GLU A 96 11.66 -10.93 0.42
C GLU A 96 12.20 -9.97 1.48
N ARG A 97 11.74 -8.71 1.49
CA ARG A 97 12.25 -7.73 2.44
C ARG A 97 11.78 -8.09 3.87
N PRO A 98 12.71 -8.23 4.83
CA PRO A 98 12.34 -8.47 6.23
C PRO A 98 11.51 -7.33 6.80
N LEU A 99 10.59 -7.68 7.71
CA LEU A 99 9.86 -6.69 8.50
C LEU A 99 10.84 -5.93 9.40
N ARG A 100 10.62 -4.62 9.54
CA ARG A 100 11.40 -3.76 10.43
C ARG A 100 10.60 -3.43 11.67
N ILE A 101 11.17 -3.62 12.85
CA ILE A 101 10.54 -3.11 14.07
C ILE A 101 10.73 -1.59 14.15
N ARG A 102 9.66 -0.85 14.48
CA ARG A 102 9.76 0.60 14.69
C ARG A 102 10.56 0.89 15.95
N VAL A 103 11.13 2.11 16.02
CA VAL A 103 11.91 2.56 17.18
C VAL A 103 11.13 2.46 18.49
N THR A 104 9.79 2.61 18.44
CA THR A 104 8.92 2.46 19.61
C THR A 104 8.80 1.02 20.12
N GLY A 105 9.24 0.01 19.36
CA GLY A 105 9.12 -1.41 19.69
C GLY A 105 7.69 -1.97 19.65
N ARG A 106 6.68 -1.16 19.31
CA ARG A 106 5.26 -1.52 19.41
C ARG A 106 4.61 -1.93 18.10
N ALA A 107 5.29 -1.75 16.98
CA ALA A 107 4.76 -2.01 15.65
C ALA A 107 5.88 -2.39 14.68
N TRP A 108 5.48 -3.02 13.60
CA TRP A 108 6.32 -3.50 12.52
C TRP A 108 5.98 -2.78 11.23
N ASP A 109 7.01 -2.49 10.43
CA ASP A 109 6.88 -1.91 9.10
C ASP A 109 7.22 -2.97 8.05
N LEU A 110 6.28 -3.24 7.15
CA LEU A 110 6.50 -3.89 5.86
C LEU A 110 6.82 -2.81 4.82
N SER A 111 7.74 -3.07 3.88
CA SER A 111 8.04 -2.10 2.83
C SER A 111 8.42 -2.76 1.50
N ILE A 112 7.66 -2.48 0.45
CA ILE A 112 7.95 -2.93 -0.92
C ILE A 112 8.58 -1.77 -1.68
N CYS A 113 9.89 -1.86 -1.95
CA CYS A 113 10.65 -0.85 -2.69
C CYS A 113 10.71 -1.18 -4.19
N ASN A 114 9.58 -1.05 -4.89
CA ASN A 114 9.51 -1.30 -6.32
C ASN A 114 8.73 -0.20 -7.05
N ARG A 115 9.36 0.42 -8.05
CA ARG A 115 8.73 1.49 -8.84
C ARG A 115 7.56 1.01 -9.68
N GLN A 116 7.59 -0.22 -10.19
CA GLN A 116 6.49 -0.77 -10.98
C GLN A 116 5.28 -1.04 -10.10
N VAL A 117 5.48 -1.67 -8.93
CA VAL A 117 4.42 -1.85 -7.93
C VAL A 117 3.80 -0.51 -7.55
N VAL A 118 4.62 0.49 -7.23
CA VAL A 118 4.13 1.82 -6.87
C VAL A 118 3.40 2.51 -8.02
N LYS A 119 3.86 2.35 -9.26
CA LYS A 119 3.16 2.86 -10.45
C LYS A 119 1.79 2.17 -10.57
N ARG A 120 1.73 0.85 -10.44
CA ARG A 120 0.51 0.07 -10.53
C ARG A 120 -0.51 0.44 -9.46
N LEU A 121 -0.07 0.62 -8.21
CA LEU A 121 -0.93 1.09 -7.13
C LEU A 121 -1.53 2.47 -7.42
N ARG A 122 -0.76 3.38 -8.02
CA ARG A 122 -1.29 4.70 -8.45
C ARG A 122 -2.33 4.55 -9.56
N GLU A 123 -2.12 3.67 -10.53
CA GLU A 123 -3.10 3.37 -11.59
C GLU A 123 -4.40 2.79 -11.02
N ILE A 124 -4.33 1.99 -9.96
CA ILE A 124 -5.51 1.44 -9.25
C ILE A 124 -6.28 2.52 -8.47
N GLY A 125 -5.64 3.66 -8.16
CA GLY A 125 -6.26 4.77 -7.42
C GLY A 125 -5.65 5.06 -6.06
N LEU A 126 -4.50 4.46 -5.72
CA LEU A 126 -3.76 4.83 -4.51
C LEU A 126 -3.02 6.15 -4.75
N ILE A 127 -3.71 7.27 -4.52
CA ILE A 127 -3.14 8.60 -4.73
C ILE A 127 -2.37 9.02 -3.47
N SER A 128 -1.12 9.45 -3.68
CA SER A 128 -0.30 10.14 -2.67
C SER A 128 -0.05 11.56 -3.14
N GLY A 129 -0.69 12.55 -2.51
CA GLY A 129 -0.53 13.99 -2.79
C GLY A 129 -0.07 14.78 -1.56
N VAL A 130 0.11 16.10 -1.72
CA VAL A 130 0.56 17.05 -0.66
C VAL A 130 -0.38 17.06 0.56
N GLU A 131 -1.66 16.73 0.35
CA GLU A 131 -2.69 16.68 1.40
C GLU A 131 -2.83 15.30 2.07
N GLY A 132 -1.99 14.34 1.71
CA GLY A 132 -1.98 12.98 2.26
C GLY A 132 -3.00 12.03 1.62
N LYS A 133 -2.71 10.73 1.72
CA LYS A 133 -3.55 9.63 1.22
C LYS A 133 -4.95 9.67 1.84
N THR A 134 -5.05 9.91 3.14
CA THR A 134 -6.29 9.73 3.92
C THR A 134 -7.45 10.58 3.41
N ARG A 135 -7.24 11.83 2.98
CA ARG A 135 -8.35 12.70 2.55
C ARG A 135 -8.84 12.44 1.12
N ASN A 136 -7.94 11.99 0.26
CA ASN A 136 -8.17 11.94 -1.19
C ASN A 136 -8.23 10.51 -1.74
N ILE A 137 -8.24 9.50 -0.87
CA ILE A 137 -8.36 8.11 -1.27
C ILE A 137 -9.83 7.73 -1.46
N GLU A 138 -10.11 7.17 -2.62
CA GLU A 138 -11.45 6.71 -3.00
C GLU A 138 -11.53 5.18 -2.94
N PHE A 139 -12.75 4.65 -2.92
CA PHE A 139 -12.96 3.22 -3.12
C PHE A 139 -12.51 2.85 -4.55
N PRO A 140 -11.56 1.93 -4.72
CA PRO A 140 -10.95 1.70 -6.03
C PRO A 140 -11.94 1.02 -6.97
N ASN A 141 -11.83 1.34 -8.26
CA ASN A 141 -12.60 0.65 -9.29
C ASN A 141 -12.05 -0.77 -9.48
N MET A 142 -12.80 -1.76 -9.02
CA MET A 142 -12.42 -3.17 -9.05
C MET A 142 -13.59 -4.07 -9.47
N PRO A 143 -13.32 -5.25 -10.04
CA PRO A 143 -14.36 -6.22 -10.35
C PRO A 143 -15.16 -6.57 -9.09
N PHE A 144 -16.49 -6.62 -9.24
CA PHE A 144 -17.43 -6.80 -8.15
C PHE A 144 -17.11 -8.01 -7.26
N VAL A 145 -16.67 -9.12 -7.86
CA VAL A 145 -16.33 -10.38 -7.18
C VAL A 145 -15.24 -10.23 -6.11
N PHE A 146 -14.37 -9.22 -6.22
CA PHE A 146 -13.25 -9.01 -5.29
C PHE A 146 -13.54 -7.97 -4.20
N LYS A 147 -14.67 -7.25 -4.28
CA LYS A 147 -15.03 -6.20 -3.31
C LYS A 147 -15.10 -6.74 -1.89
N SER A 148 -15.61 -7.97 -1.70
CA SER A 148 -15.69 -8.62 -0.39
C SER A 148 -14.30 -8.84 0.23
N SER A 149 -13.31 -9.28 -0.58
CA SER A 149 -11.92 -9.44 -0.15
C SER A 149 -11.25 -8.12 0.19
N PHE A 150 -11.53 -7.07 -0.59
CA PHE A 150 -11.08 -5.72 -0.27
C PHE A 150 -11.64 -5.22 1.06
N VAL A 151 -12.94 -5.38 1.30
CA VAL A 151 -13.57 -4.99 2.58
C VAL A 151 -12.99 -5.79 3.74
N ARG A 152 -12.70 -7.08 3.55
CA ARG A 152 -11.99 -7.89 4.56
C ARG A 152 -10.63 -7.30 4.90
N GLY A 153 -9.90 -6.82 3.89
CA GLY A 153 -8.63 -6.12 4.09
C GLY A 153 -8.78 -4.80 4.85
N LEU A 154 -9.86 -4.03 4.62
CA LEU A 154 -10.15 -2.82 5.40
C LEU A 154 -10.40 -3.17 6.88
N ILE A 155 -11.14 -4.26 7.14
CA ILE A 155 -11.44 -4.74 8.49
C ILE A 155 -10.17 -5.21 9.21
N ASP A 156 -9.31 -5.97 8.53
CA ASP A 156 -8.08 -6.49 9.14
C ASP A 156 -7.06 -5.37 9.43
N GLY A 157 -7.16 -4.24 8.73
CA GLY A 157 -6.29 -3.07 8.94
C GLY A 157 -6.78 -2.12 10.03
N ASP A 158 -7.94 -1.50 9.81
CA ASP A 158 -8.50 -0.46 10.71
C ASP A 158 -9.87 -0.85 11.29
N GLY A 159 -10.21 -2.14 11.22
CA GLY A 159 -11.44 -2.67 11.77
C GLY A 159 -11.35 -3.00 13.26
N CYS A 160 -12.51 -2.96 13.91
CA CYS A 160 -12.68 -3.42 15.29
C CYS A 160 -13.91 -4.32 15.37
N ILE A 161 -13.76 -5.50 15.96
CA ILE A 161 -14.85 -6.47 16.10
C ILE A 161 -15.24 -6.58 17.57
N THR A 162 -16.52 -6.38 17.87
CA THR A 162 -17.09 -6.62 19.20
C THR A 162 -18.23 -7.64 19.13
N ARG A 163 -18.53 -8.28 20.27
CA ARG A 163 -19.60 -9.28 20.36
C ARG A 163 -20.87 -8.63 20.88
N ARG A 164 -22.00 -8.91 20.23
CA ARG A 164 -23.32 -8.64 20.79
C ARG A 164 -23.70 -9.81 21.70
N VAL A 165 -23.85 -9.54 22.99
CA VAL A 165 -24.19 -10.56 23.99
C VAL A 165 -25.59 -10.31 24.57
N GLN A 166 -26.31 -11.39 24.84
CA GLN A 166 -27.56 -11.38 25.60
C GLN A 166 -27.46 -12.46 26.69
N GLY A 167 -27.27 -12.03 27.94
CA GLY A 167 -26.85 -12.93 29.01
C GLY A 167 -25.50 -13.55 28.70
N LYS A 168 -25.39 -14.89 28.76
CA LYS A 168 -24.17 -15.64 28.43
C LYS A 168 -24.03 -15.97 26.94
N ASN A 169 -25.04 -15.68 26.11
CA ASN A 169 -25.08 -16.08 24.71
C ASN A 169 -24.59 -14.96 23.80
N VAL A 170 -23.74 -15.30 22.82
CA VAL A 170 -23.40 -14.41 21.70
C VAL A 170 -24.54 -14.47 20.69
N LYS A 171 -25.05 -13.30 20.29
CA LYS A 171 -26.16 -13.14 19.33
C LYS A 171 -25.72 -12.54 17.99
N GLY A 172 -24.43 -12.25 17.87
CA GLY A 172 -23.84 -11.66 16.68
C GLY A 172 -22.57 -10.88 16.97
N LEU A 173 -22.02 -10.30 15.90
CA LEU A 173 -20.84 -9.45 15.90
C LEU A 173 -21.19 -8.06 15.41
N PHE A 174 -20.54 -7.06 15.97
CA PHE A 174 -20.44 -5.74 15.39
C PHE A 174 -19.06 -5.55 14.82
N VAL A 175 -18.99 -5.19 13.54
CA VAL A 175 -17.75 -4.83 12.86
C VAL A 175 -17.76 -3.32 12.65
N TYR A 176 -16.80 -2.64 13.24
CA TYR A 176 -16.59 -1.21 13.08
C TYR A 176 -15.43 -0.98 12.13
N ILE A 177 -15.58 -0.05 11.20
CA ILE A 177 -14.49 0.45 10.36
C ILE A 177 -14.51 1.97 10.52
N CYS A 178 -13.36 2.58 10.78
CA CYS A 178 -13.18 4.03 10.80
C CYS A 178 -12.38 4.50 9.59
N GLY A 179 -12.54 5.76 9.19
CA GLY A 179 -11.72 6.33 8.13
C GLY A 179 -12.36 7.51 7.42
N ALA A 180 -11.69 7.97 6.38
CA ALA A 180 -12.05 9.20 5.70
C ALA A 180 -13.32 9.09 4.86
N SER A 181 -14.04 10.20 4.74
CA SER A 181 -15.34 10.29 4.06
C SER A 181 -15.40 9.70 2.65
N ASN A 182 -14.31 9.76 1.86
CA ASN A 182 -14.31 9.34 0.46
C ASN A 182 -14.27 7.82 0.26
N ILE A 183 -13.43 7.07 1.00
CA ILE A 183 -13.49 5.60 1.04
C ILE A 183 -14.88 5.13 1.52
N PHE A 184 -15.42 5.83 2.52
CA PHE A 184 -16.64 5.43 3.20
C PHE A 184 -17.86 5.49 2.29
N LYS A 185 -17.96 6.49 1.41
CA LYS A 185 -19.04 6.56 0.41
C LYS A 185 -19.10 5.30 -0.45
N GLY A 186 -17.94 4.81 -0.92
CA GLY A 186 -17.88 3.60 -1.74
C GLY A 186 -18.19 2.33 -0.94
N LEU A 187 -17.67 2.21 0.29
CA LEU A 187 -18.01 1.09 1.19
C LEU A 187 -19.51 1.02 1.47
N VAL A 188 -20.14 2.16 1.78
CA VAL A 188 -21.58 2.24 2.06
C VAL A 188 -22.41 1.90 0.83
N SER A 189 -22.03 2.40 -0.35
CA SER A 189 -22.68 2.01 -1.61
C SER A 189 -22.66 0.50 -1.79
N TRP A 190 -21.49 -0.12 -1.61
CA TRP A 190 -21.35 -1.57 -1.73
C TRP A 190 -22.18 -2.34 -0.68
N LEU A 191 -22.17 -1.92 0.58
CA LEU A 191 -23.00 -2.55 1.63
C LEU A 191 -24.50 -2.49 1.29
N ARG A 192 -24.97 -1.37 0.73
CA ARG A 192 -26.35 -1.22 0.26
C ARG A 192 -26.65 -2.11 -0.93
N GLU A 193 -25.76 -2.18 -1.92
CA GLU A 193 -25.87 -3.10 -3.07
C GLU A 193 -26.00 -4.56 -2.62
N GLN A 194 -25.33 -4.94 -1.52
CA GLN A 194 -25.39 -6.29 -0.95
C GLN A 194 -26.53 -6.52 0.05
N ASN A 195 -27.36 -5.51 0.29
CA ASN A 195 -28.42 -5.56 1.30
C ASN A 195 -27.90 -5.93 2.70
N ILE A 196 -26.69 -5.46 3.04
CA ILE A 196 -26.05 -5.70 4.35
C ILE A 196 -26.49 -4.62 5.34
N ASN A 197 -27.00 -5.05 6.48
CA ASN A 197 -27.42 -4.15 7.56
C ASN A 197 -26.22 -3.41 8.17
N HIS A 198 -26.25 -2.08 8.10
CA HIS A 198 -25.20 -1.21 8.63
C HIS A 198 -25.76 0.10 9.21
N SER A 199 -24.98 0.72 10.08
CA SER A 199 -25.24 2.04 10.66
C SER A 199 -24.05 2.96 10.47
N LEU A 200 -24.29 4.25 10.33
CA LEU A 200 -23.27 5.27 10.13
C LEU A 200 -23.23 6.21 11.32
N TYR A 201 -22.02 6.48 11.80
CA TYR A 201 -21.74 7.42 12.88
C TYR A 201 -20.76 8.47 12.38
N PHE A 202 -21.04 9.72 12.73
CA PHE A 202 -20.17 10.84 12.46
C PHE A 202 -19.18 10.98 13.63
N GLU A 203 -17.89 10.92 13.34
CA GLU A 203 -16.85 11.07 14.38
C GLU A 203 -16.31 12.50 14.36
N THR A 204 -16.00 13.03 13.17
CA THR A 204 -15.56 14.42 12.90
C THR A 204 -15.97 14.82 11.48
N ASP A 205 -15.77 16.10 11.10
CA ASP A 205 -16.06 16.63 9.75
C ASP A 205 -15.45 15.83 8.59
N GLU A 206 -14.35 15.10 8.85
CA GLU A 206 -13.63 14.33 7.83
C GLU A 206 -13.65 12.81 8.08
N MET A 207 -14.13 12.34 9.24
CA MET A 207 -14.09 10.92 9.62
C MET A 207 -15.46 10.33 9.94
N TRP A 208 -15.69 9.17 9.35
CA TRP A 208 -16.90 8.38 9.56
C TRP A 208 -16.56 7.05 10.21
N ARG A 209 -17.53 6.49 10.93
CA ARG A 209 -17.51 5.12 11.41
C ARG A 209 -18.71 4.37 10.87
N VAL A 210 -18.47 3.22 10.26
CA VAL A 210 -19.51 2.27 9.82
C VAL A 210 -19.55 1.14 10.82
N CYS A 211 -20.75 0.79 11.28
CA CYS A 211 -21.00 -0.39 12.08
C CYS A 211 -21.81 -1.38 11.24
N ILE A 212 -21.30 -2.59 11.06
CA ILE A 212 -21.97 -3.69 10.38
C ILE A 212 -22.39 -4.71 11.46
N PHE A 213 -23.66 -5.10 11.47
CA PHE A 213 -24.14 -6.15 12.37
C PHE A 213 -24.23 -7.48 11.64
N ILE A 214 -23.57 -8.50 12.18
CA ILE A 214 -23.56 -9.87 11.66
C ILE A 214 -24.24 -10.77 12.71
N PRO A 215 -25.49 -11.23 12.49
CA PRO A 215 -26.15 -12.13 13.43
C PRO A 215 -25.45 -13.50 13.47
N ILE A 216 -25.43 -14.12 14.65
CA ILE A 216 -24.97 -15.50 14.90
C ILE A 216 -26.07 -16.24 15.65
#